data_AF-A0A7X1XAF3-F1
#
_entry.id   AF-A0A7X1XAF3-F1
#
_cell.length_a   1.000
_cell.length_b   1.000
_cell.length_c   1.000
_cell.angle_alpha   90.00
_cell.angle_beta   90.00
_cell.angle_gamma   90.00
#
_symmetry.space_group_name_H-M   'P 1'
#
loop_
_entity.id
_entity.type
_entity.pdbx_description
1 polymer ?
#
loop_
_entity_poly.entity_id
_entity_poly.type
_entity_poly.pdbx_seq_one_letter_code
_entity_poly.pdbx_strand_id
1 'polypeptide(L)'
;MPSVDSAPAGQLTLWQLDADQTAPEPARHAHSQEPAPREGRWELETDSCISCIRLLNEKLPTHQGRTVLWRWTVTRMRACSGEPCPYPGAYIFERKEGIRVHMNYGVVMPTLEGERVSWLWDGMEPPPDEG
;
A
#
# COMPACT_ATOMS: atom_id res chain seq x y z
N MET A 1 63.40 -17.63 20.67
CA MET A 1 61.99 -17.26 20.90
C MET A 1 61.82 -15.83 20.40
N PRO A 2 60.95 -15.52 19.43
CA PRO A 2 60.74 -14.13 19.05
C PRO A 2 59.80 -13.48 20.05
N SER A 3 60.15 -12.26 20.49
CA SER A 3 59.33 -11.39 21.32
C SER A 3 57.98 -11.13 20.66
N VAL A 4 56.92 -11.26 21.44
CA VAL A 4 55.60 -10.71 21.11
C VAL A 4 55.70 -9.20 21.29
N ASP A 5 55.72 -8.48 20.17
CA ASP A 5 55.54 -7.03 20.16
C ASP A 5 54.08 -6.74 20.53
N SER A 6 53.87 -6.00 21.62
CA SER A 6 52.56 -5.65 22.15
C SER A 6 51.79 -4.82 21.12
N ALA A 7 50.79 -5.43 20.47
CA ALA A 7 49.87 -4.71 19.59
C ALA A 7 49.13 -3.61 20.39
N PRO A 8 49.06 -2.36 19.87
CA PRO A 8 48.36 -1.28 20.55
C PRO A 8 46.87 -1.59 20.64
N ALA A 9 46.27 -1.18 21.76
CA ALA A 9 44.89 -1.45 22.11
C ALA A 9 43.90 -1.08 21.00
N GLY A 10 43.24 -2.11 20.47
CA GLY A 10 41.88 -2.08 19.90
C GLY A 10 41.53 -0.86 19.06
N GLN A 11 42.10 -0.76 17.85
CA GLN A 11 41.54 0.12 16.83
C GLN A 11 40.19 -0.46 16.39
N LEU A 12 39.10 0.02 16.99
CA LEU A 12 37.74 -0.27 16.55
C LEU A 12 37.58 0.31 15.14
N THR A 13 37.60 -0.55 14.13
CA THR A 13 37.23 -0.18 12.76
C THR A 13 35.73 0.13 12.74
N LEU A 14 35.39 1.42 12.82
CA LEU A 14 34.03 1.91 12.60
C LEU A 14 33.76 1.90 11.09
N TRP A 15 33.05 0.88 10.62
CA TRP A 15 32.46 0.89 9.29
C TRP A 15 31.40 1.99 9.24
N GLN A 16 31.66 3.06 8.48
CA GLN A 16 30.67 4.09 8.17
C GLN A 16 30.10 3.81 6.78
N LEU A 17 28.78 3.88 6.65
CA LEU A 17 28.12 3.92 5.35
C LEU A 17 28.55 5.19 4.62
N ASP A 18 28.94 5.07 3.35
CA ASP A 18 29.13 6.23 2.49
C ASP A 18 27.81 7.01 2.35
N ALA A 19 27.90 8.33 2.21
CA ALA A 19 26.72 9.21 2.18
C ALA A 19 25.80 8.97 0.96
N ASP A 20 26.29 8.28 -0.07
CA ASP A 20 25.51 7.91 -1.25
C ASP A 20 24.83 6.54 -1.13
N GLN A 21 25.11 5.77 -0.07
CA GLN A 21 24.48 4.49 0.20
C GLN A 21 23.10 4.69 0.85
N THR A 22 22.12 5.08 0.05
CA THR A 22 20.71 5.04 0.49
C THR A 22 20.17 3.62 0.38
N ALA A 23 19.57 3.10 1.46
CA ALA A 23 18.89 1.80 1.40
C ALA A 23 17.80 1.82 0.31
N PRO A 24 17.66 0.75 -0.49
CA PRO A 24 16.65 0.72 -1.54
C PRO A 24 15.25 0.88 -0.94
N GLU A 25 14.36 1.58 -1.65
CA GLU A 25 12.98 1.73 -1.23
C GLU A 25 12.33 0.33 -1.11
N PRO A 26 11.63 0.01 0.01
CA PRO A 26 11.05 -1.31 0.18
C PRO A 26 10.07 -1.67 -0.95
N ALA A 27 9.98 -2.94 -1.31
CA ALA A 27 9.07 -3.35 -2.38
C ALA A 27 7.60 -2.97 -2.07
N ARG A 28 6.86 -2.58 -3.11
CA ARG A 28 5.42 -2.30 -3.04
C ARG A 28 4.55 -3.49 -3.45
N HIS A 29 5.18 -4.58 -3.86
CA HIS A 29 4.52 -5.82 -4.23
C HIS A 29 5.19 -6.98 -3.50
N ALA A 30 4.40 -7.98 -3.13
CA ALA A 30 4.90 -9.21 -2.52
C ALA A 30 3.85 -10.33 -2.68
N HIS A 31 4.32 -11.58 -2.78
CA HIS A 31 3.44 -12.74 -2.86
C HIS A 31 2.93 -13.18 -1.49
N SER A 32 1.85 -13.97 -1.47
CA SER A 32 1.43 -14.67 -0.24
C SER A 32 2.59 -15.43 0.39
N GLN A 33 2.59 -15.52 1.72
CA GLN A 33 3.61 -16.15 2.57
C GLN A 33 4.96 -15.44 2.61
N GLU A 34 5.22 -14.48 1.73
CA GLU A 34 6.36 -13.58 1.85
C GLU A 34 6.11 -12.57 2.99
N PRO A 35 7.19 -12.13 3.68
CA PRO A 35 7.09 -11.09 4.68
C PRO A 35 6.69 -9.76 4.02
N ALA A 36 5.74 -9.04 4.62
CA ALA A 36 5.32 -7.73 4.16
C ALA A 36 6.52 -6.75 4.21
N PRO A 37 7.03 -6.27 3.07
CA PRO A 37 8.14 -5.31 3.04
C PRO A 37 7.78 -3.94 3.62
N ARG A 38 6.47 -3.70 3.79
CA ARG A 38 5.88 -2.46 4.29
C ARG A 38 4.74 -2.78 5.22
N GLU A 39 4.65 -2.03 6.30
CA GLU A 39 3.45 -2.02 7.15
C GLU A 39 2.30 -1.27 6.48
N GLY A 40 1.07 -1.67 6.78
CA GLY A 40 -0.14 -1.00 6.30
C GLY A 40 -1.03 -1.90 5.46
N ARG A 41 -1.76 -1.30 4.53
CA ARG A 41 -2.81 -1.97 3.77
C ARG A 41 -2.27 -2.58 2.49
N TRP A 42 -2.57 -3.85 2.29
CA TRP A 42 -2.23 -4.64 1.12
C TRP A 42 -3.51 -5.04 0.38
N GLU A 43 -3.52 -4.86 -0.93
CA GLU A 43 -4.61 -5.19 -1.86
C GLU A 43 -4.23 -6.35 -2.74
N LEU A 44 -5.19 -7.20 -3.07
CA LEU A 44 -4.98 -8.17 -4.13
C LEU A 44 -4.82 -7.43 -5.46
N GLU A 45 -3.74 -7.71 -6.20
CA GLU A 45 -3.43 -7.00 -7.45
C GLU A 45 -4.59 -7.08 -8.46
N THR A 46 -5.27 -8.22 -8.54
CA THR A 46 -6.38 -8.42 -9.45
C THR A 46 -7.69 -7.77 -8.97
N ASP A 47 -7.89 -7.63 -7.66
CA ASP A 47 -9.12 -7.09 -7.06
C ASP A 47 -8.79 -6.29 -5.78
N SER A 48 -8.80 -4.96 -5.92
CA SER A 48 -8.51 -4.01 -4.82
C SER A 48 -9.52 -4.05 -3.66
N CYS A 49 -10.68 -4.71 -3.83
CA CYS A 49 -11.64 -4.88 -2.74
C CYS A 49 -11.26 -6.00 -1.78
N ILE A 50 -10.38 -6.91 -2.19
CA ILE A 50 -9.78 -7.89 -1.30
C ILE A 50 -8.53 -7.27 -0.68
N SER A 51 -8.51 -7.15 0.64
CA SER A 51 -7.42 -6.49 1.35
C SER A 51 -7.13 -7.06 2.72
N CYS A 52 -5.93 -6.76 3.22
CA CYS A 52 -5.55 -7.01 4.60
C CYS A 52 -4.62 -5.91 5.13
N ILE A 53 -4.61 -5.72 6.45
CA ILE A 53 -3.60 -4.91 7.13
C ILE A 53 -2.49 -5.84 7.63
N ARG A 54 -1.24 -5.48 7.40
CA ARG A 54 -0.07 -6.21 7.91
C ARG A 54 0.92 -5.27 8.58
N LEU A 55 1.55 -5.73 9.64
CA LEU A 55 2.73 -5.10 10.21
C LEU A 55 3.95 -5.45 9.35
N LEU A 56 5.03 -4.68 9.53
CA LEU A 56 6.29 -4.94 8.85
C LEU A 56 6.76 -6.38 9.13
N ASN A 57 7.17 -7.08 8.07
CA ASN A 57 7.62 -8.48 8.06
C ASN A 57 6.58 -9.55 8.42
N GLU A 58 5.31 -9.20 8.67
CA GLU A 58 4.27 -10.21 8.80
C GLU A 58 3.99 -10.89 7.46
N LYS A 59 3.70 -12.20 7.50
CA LYS A 59 3.39 -12.94 6.28
C LYS A 59 2.09 -12.46 5.64
N LEU A 60 2.13 -12.23 4.34
CA LEU A 60 0.94 -11.94 3.56
C LEU A 60 0.06 -13.19 3.45
N PRO A 61 -1.28 -13.05 3.57
CA PRO A 61 -2.16 -14.19 3.57
C PRO A 61 -2.29 -14.80 2.17
N THR A 62 -2.71 -16.07 2.12
CA THR A 62 -3.28 -16.65 0.91
C THR A 62 -4.73 -16.18 0.74
N HIS A 63 -5.22 -16.16 -0.49
CA HIS A 63 -6.63 -15.87 -0.78
C HIS A 63 -7.27 -17.11 -1.40
N GLN A 64 -8.37 -17.60 -0.83
CA GLN A 64 -9.04 -18.83 -1.27
C GLN A 64 -8.10 -20.04 -1.39
N GLY A 65 -7.14 -20.15 -0.47
CA GLY A 65 -6.14 -21.23 -0.45
C GLY A 65 -5.05 -21.11 -1.53
N ARG A 66 -5.01 -20.03 -2.31
CA ARG A 66 -4.01 -19.81 -3.36
C ARG A 66 -3.02 -18.71 -2.99
N THR A 67 -1.79 -18.85 -3.48
CA THR A 67 -0.81 -17.78 -3.50
C THR A 67 -1.22 -16.72 -4.49
N VAL A 68 -1.23 -15.48 -4.06
CA VAL A 68 -1.61 -14.32 -4.87
C VAL A 68 -0.55 -13.23 -4.77
N LEU A 69 -0.59 -12.28 -5.70
CA LEU A 69 0.24 -11.08 -5.66
C LEU A 69 -0.51 -9.98 -4.91
N TRP A 70 0.14 -9.43 -3.89
CA TRP A 70 -0.37 -8.29 -3.14
C TRP A 70 0.35 -7.01 -3.53
N ARG A 71 -0.37 -5.90 -3.48
CA ARG A 71 0.10 -4.54 -3.71
C ARG A 71 -0.11 -3.70 -2.47
N TRP A 72 0.92 -3.03 -2.03
CA TRP A 72 0.84 -2.09 -0.93
C TRP A 72 0.19 -0.77 -1.38
N THR A 73 -0.77 -0.27 -0.60
CA THR A 73 -1.45 1.00 -0.84
C THR A 73 -1.46 1.87 0.41
N VAL A 74 -1.48 3.18 0.21
CA VAL A 74 -1.71 4.13 1.30
C VAL A 74 -3.16 3.99 1.79
N THR A 75 -3.32 3.88 3.11
CA THR A 75 -4.52 3.34 3.78
C THR A 75 -5.72 4.27 3.83
N ARG A 76 -5.66 5.50 3.30
CA ARG A 76 -6.70 6.49 3.63
C ARG A 76 -7.61 6.79 2.44
N MET A 77 -8.91 6.59 2.71
CA MET A 77 -10.05 7.08 1.95
C MET A 77 -10.40 6.26 0.68
N ARG A 78 -10.37 4.93 0.77
CA ARG A 78 -10.96 4.04 -0.25
C ARG A 78 -12.34 3.51 0.18
N ALA A 79 -13.19 3.19 -0.79
CA ALA A 79 -14.46 2.50 -0.60
C ALA A 79 -14.76 1.55 -1.76
N CYS A 80 -15.33 0.36 -1.48
CA CYS A 80 -15.67 -0.60 -2.52
C CYS A 80 -17.09 -0.46 -3.03
N SER A 81 -17.35 -0.81 -4.29
CA SER A 81 -18.71 -0.90 -4.81
C SER A 81 -19.59 -1.76 -3.90
N GLY A 82 -20.83 -1.31 -3.66
CA GLY A 82 -21.77 -1.95 -2.74
C GLY A 82 -21.62 -1.56 -1.27
N GLU A 83 -20.50 -0.96 -0.85
CA GLU A 83 -20.35 -0.40 0.50
C GLU A 83 -20.97 1.01 0.56
N PRO A 84 -21.44 1.47 1.73
CA PRO A 84 -21.86 2.85 1.90
C PRO A 84 -20.67 3.80 1.79
N CYS A 85 -20.86 4.92 1.10
CA CYS A 85 -19.86 5.97 0.95
C CYS A 85 -19.40 6.50 2.33
N PRO A 86 -18.10 6.37 2.67
CA PRO A 86 -17.61 6.74 4.00
C PRO A 86 -17.44 8.25 4.17
N TYR A 87 -17.15 8.99 3.09
CA TYR A 87 -16.92 10.42 3.11
C TYR A 87 -17.58 11.06 1.88
N PRO A 88 -18.40 12.10 2.03
CA PRO A 88 -18.91 12.80 0.86
C PRO A 88 -17.76 13.40 0.03
N GLY A 89 -18.00 13.60 -1.26
CA GLY A 89 -17.05 14.24 -2.18
C GLY A 89 -16.76 13.43 -3.43
N ALA A 90 -15.65 13.77 -4.06
CA ALA A 90 -15.18 13.16 -5.29
C ALA A 90 -14.44 11.84 -5.03
N TYR A 91 -14.67 10.88 -5.90
CA TYR A 91 -14.02 9.59 -5.91
C TYR A 91 -13.53 9.29 -7.33
N ILE A 92 -12.32 8.75 -7.45
CA ILE A 92 -11.70 8.34 -8.71
C ILE A 92 -11.48 6.83 -8.75
N PHE A 93 -11.44 6.28 -9.95
CA PHE A 93 -11.00 4.91 -10.20
C PHE A 93 -9.55 4.90 -10.69
N GLU A 94 -8.60 4.55 -9.82
CA GLU A 94 -7.17 4.74 -10.13
C GLU A 94 -6.62 3.84 -11.25
N ARG A 95 -7.30 2.74 -11.62
CA ARG A 95 -6.81 1.87 -12.69
C ARG A 95 -7.06 2.43 -14.09
N LYS A 96 -7.91 3.44 -14.23
CA LYS A 96 -8.22 4.06 -15.51
C LYS A 96 -8.49 5.55 -15.31
N GLU A 97 -7.66 6.37 -15.93
CA GLU A 97 -7.80 7.82 -15.87
C GLU A 97 -9.17 8.29 -16.42
N GLY A 98 -9.66 9.39 -15.86
CA GLY A 98 -10.87 10.07 -16.33
C GLY A 98 -12.19 9.54 -15.75
N ILE A 99 -12.17 8.49 -14.92
CA ILE A 99 -13.38 7.98 -14.25
C ILE A 99 -13.46 8.57 -12.85
N ARG A 100 -14.45 9.46 -12.66
CA ARG A 100 -14.70 10.19 -11.42
C ARG A 100 -16.19 10.22 -11.11
N VAL A 101 -16.56 10.07 -9.84
CA VAL A 101 -17.94 10.16 -9.35
C VAL A 101 -18.00 11.04 -8.11
N HIS A 102 -19.10 11.78 -7.96
CA HIS A 102 -19.39 12.51 -6.73
C HIS A 102 -20.40 11.72 -5.91
N MET A 103 -20.08 11.51 -4.64
CA MET A 103 -20.88 10.67 -3.74
C MET A 103 -21.30 11.47 -2.51
N ASN A 104 -22.55 11.30 -2.11
CA ASN A 104 -23.04 11.76 -0.82
C ASN A 104 -22.76 10.71 0.26
N TYR A 105 -22.61 11.17 1.50
CA TYR A 105 -22.38 10.29 2.64
C TYR A 105 -23.46 9.18 2.73
N GLY A 106 -23.02 7.94 2.94
CA GLY A 106 -23.89 6.78 3.10
C GLY A 106 -24.52 6.24 1.81
N VAL A 107 -24.42 6.93 0.67
CA VAL A 107 -24.89 6.41 -0.62
C VAL A 107 -24.04 5.21 -1.02
N VAL A 108 -24.67 4.15 -1.52
CA VAL A 108 -23.97 2.94 -1.94
C VAL A 108 -23.02 3.25 -3.10
N MET A 109 -21.75 2.87 -2.96
CA MET A 109 -20.73 3.08 -3.97
C MET A 109 -21.08 2.32 -5.27
N PRO A 110 -20.97 2.96 -6.44
CA PRO A 110 -21.41 2.37 -7.70
C PRO A 110 -20.45 1.28 -8.19
N THR A 111 -20.97 0.39 -9.05
CA THR A 111 -20.17 -0.49 -9.90
C THR A 111 -19.71 0.26 -11.15
N LEU A 112 -18.63 -0.21 -11.77
CA LEU A 112 -18.18 0.29 -13.06
C LEU A 112 -18.43 -0.79 -14.11
N GLU A 113 -19.25 -0.50 -15.12
CA GLU A 113 -19.60 -1.48 -16.17
C GLU A 113 -20.17 -2.81 -15.64
N GLY A 114 -20.83 -2.76 -14.47
CA GLY A 114 -21.36 -3.95 -13.79
C GLY A 114 -20.34 -4.68 -12.90
N GLU A 115 -19.07 -4.27 -12.91
CA GLU A 115 -18.01 -4.85 -12.09
C GLU A 115 -17.84 -4.11 -10.74
N ARG A 116 -17.47 -4.87 -9.72
CA ARG A 116 -17.11 -4.33 -8.40
C ARG A 116 -15.71 -3.73 -8.47
N VAL A 117 -15.57 -2.49 -8.04
CA VAL A 117 -14.31 -1.74 -8.05
C VAL A 117 -14.03 -1.09 -6.70
N SER A 118 -12.76 -0.70 -6.47
CA SER A 118 -12.39 0.20 -5.38
C SER A 118 -12.33 1.63 -5.91
N TRP A 119 -12.98 2.53 -5.18
CA TRP A 119 -12.95 3.97 -5.40
C TRP A 119 -11.97 4.61 -4.42
N LEU A 120 -11.14 5.52 -4.91
CA LEU A 120 -10.26 6.36 -4.08
C LEU A 120 -10.89 7.74 -3.94
N TRP A 121 -11.07 8.21 -2.71
CA TRP A 121 -11.53 9.57 -2.44
C TRP A 121 -10.45 10.57 -2.84
N ASP A 122 -10.87 11.57 -3.57
CA ASP A 122 -10.01 12.58 -4.19
C ASP A 122 -10.22 13.98 -3.57
N GLY A 123 -11.25 14.15 -2.73
CA GLY A 123 -11.47 15.38 -1.98
C GLY A 123 -12.93 15.78 -1.86
N MET A 124 -13.19 16.81 -1.05
CA MET A 124 -14.45 17.54 -1.06
C MET A 124 -14.41 18.54 -2.22
N GLU A 125 -14.81 18.12 -3.42
CA GLU A 125 -15.08 19.06 -4.50
C GLU A 125 -16.57 19.42 -4.47
N PRO A 126 -16.95 20.70 -4.64
CA PRO A 126 -18.35 21.06 -4.83
C PRO A 126 -18.87 20.35 -6.09
N PRO A 127 -20.14 19.86 -6.09
CA PRO A 127 -20.73 19.35 -7.31
C PRO A 127 -20.62 20.45 -8.39
N PRO A 128 -20.33 20.10 -9.66
CA PRO A 128 -20.33 21.09 -10.73
C PRO A 128 -21.70 21.79 -10.74
N ASP A 129 -21.70 23.12 -10.76
CA ASP A 129 -22.93 23.93 -10.87
C ASP A 129 -23.75 23.38 -12.05
N GLU A 130 -24.93 22.83 -11.77
CA GLU A 130 -25.93 22.55 -12.80
C GLU A 130 -26.42 23.91 -13.33
N GLY A 131 -25.88 24.32 -14.48
CA GLY A 131 -26.33 25.48 -15.25
C GLY A 131 -27.59 25.21 -16.07
#